data_AF-A0A1Y1QSA1-F1
#
_entry.id   AF-A0A1Y1QSA1-F1
#
_cell.length_a   1.000
_cell.length_b   1.000
_cell.length_c   1.000
_cell.angle_alpha   90.00
_cell.angle_beta   90.00
_cell.angle_gamma   90.00
#
_symmetry.space_group_name_H-M   'P 1'
#
loop_
_entity.id
_entity.type
_entity.pdbx_description
1 polymer ?
#
loop_
_entity_poly.entity_id
_entity_poly.type
_entity_poly.pdbx_seq_one_letter_code
_entity_poly.pdbx_strand_id
1 'polypeptide(L)'
;MIWLDWLKKWKMTNLQINAQFLQVTLEFGDADKDAAWEMYIELLTRITTQSLDTADGDEKTALDSIYSLFPTTRSIIKQHGRDSLQFTKLAIIVLNQIIRPFTAKWHRLSVSGAFADTAQRLVFRQELAALQADLRRYTGMLGEMAGVEADLLLLEQAETSNADVTVR
;
A
#
# COMPACT_ATOMS: atom_id res chain seq x y z
N MET A 1 -10.81 -9.80 -17.30
CA MET A 1 -11.47 -9.35 -16.04
C MET A 1 -11.78 -7.87 -16.17
N ILE A 2 -12.90 -7.35 -15.67
CA ILE A 2 -13.18 -5.90 -15.69
C ILE A 2 -12.70 -5.22 -14.40
N TRP A 3 -12.52 -3.90 -14.43
CA TRP A 3 -12.06 -3.09 -13.30
C TRP A 3 -12.84 -3.34 -12.00
N LEU A 4 -14.17 -3.39 -12.07
CA LEU A 4 -15.01 -3.61 -10.89
C LEU A 4 -14.75 -4.96 -10.22
N ASP A 5 -14.60 -6.03 -11.00
CA ASP A 5 -14.38 -7.37 -10.47
C ASP A 5 -13.00 -7.50 -9.84
N TRP A 6 -12.01 -6.81 -10.40
CA TRP A 6 -10.68 -6.77 -9.83
C TRP A 6 -10.64 -6.05 -8.48
N LEU A 7 -11.34 -4.92 -8.34
CA LEU A 7 -11.44 -4.24 -7.04
C LEU A 7 -12.17 -5.08 -6.00
N LYS A 8 -13.21 -5.82 -6.40
CA LYS A 8 -13.92 -6.76 -5.52
C LYS A 8 -13.00 -7.89 -5.06
N LYS A 9 -12.22 -8.49 -5.97
CA LYS A 9 -11.22 -9.52 -5.65
C LYS A 9 -10.29 -9.05 -4.52
N TRP A 10 -9.84 -7.81 -4.60
CA TRP A 10 -8.92 -7.21 -3.63
C TRP A 10 -9.59 -6.54 -2.43
N LYS A 11 -10.92 -6.59 -2.29
CA LYS A 11 -11.70 -5.91 -1.24
C LYS A 11 -11.46 -4.39 -1.19
N MET A 12 -11.19 -3.76 -2.34
CA MET A 12 -10.98 -2.31 -2.52
C MET A 12 -12.24 -1.62 -3.08
N THR A 13 -13.42 -2.06 -2.63
CA THR A 13 -14.72 -1.59 -3.14
C THR A 13 -15.16 -0.24 -2.59
N ASN A 14 -14.49 0.25 -1.55
CA ASN A 14 -14.68 1.59 -0.98
C ASN A 14 -14.11 2.71 -1.87
N LEU A 15 -13.35 2.36 -2.91
CA LEU A 15 -12.77 3.33 -3.84
C LEU A 15 -13.83 3.90 -4.79
N GLN A 16 -13.89 5.23 -4.82
CA GLN A 16 -14.75 5.98 -5.72
C GLN A 16 -14.11 6.08 -7.10
N ILE A 17 -14.61 5.27 -8.03
CA ILE A 17 -14.18 5.29 -9.44
C ILE A 17 -15.38 5.69 -10.30
N ASN A 18 -15.13 6.54 -11.30
CA ASN A 18 -16.17 6.90 -12.27
C ASN A 18 -16.71 5.65 -12.97
N ALA A 19 -18.04 5.55 -13.06
CA ALA A 19 -18.76 4.40 -13.60
C ALA A 19 -18.31 4.00 -15.02
N GLN A 20 -17.87 4.97 -15.82
CA GLN A 20 -17.37 4.73 -17.18
C GLN A 20 -16.09 3.88 -17.20
N PHE A 21 -15.25 3.95 -16.16
CA PHE A 21 -14.03 3.14 -16.05
C PHE A 21 -14.28 1.77 -15.41
N LEU A 22 -15.30 1.63 -14.57
CA LEU A 22 -15.57 0.38 -13.84
C LEU A 22 -15.90 -0.81 -14.74
N GLN A 23 -16.50 -0.54 -15.91
CA GLN A 23 -16.90 -1.58 -16.87
C GLN A 23 -15.85 -1.84 -17.96
N VAL A 24 -14.69 -1.17 -17.90
CA VAL A 24 -13.61 -1.37 -18.87
C VAL A 24 -12.85 -2.65 -18.53
N THR A 25 -12.51 -3.44 -19.55
CA THR A 25 -11.63 -4.61 -19.41
C THR A 25 -10.25 -4.19 -18.95
N LEU A 26 -9.73 -4.90 -17.95
CA LEU A 26 -8.35 -4.75 -17.50
C LEU A 26 -7.42 -5.51 -18.43
N GLU A 27 -6.49 -4.76 -19.02
CA GLU A 27 -5.32 -5.26 -19.74
C GLU A 27 -4.12 -4.44 -19.27
N PHE A 28 -3.06 -5.12 -18.83
CA PHE A 28 -1.84 -4.49 -18.34
C PHE A 28 -0.77 -4.56 -19.45
N GLY A 29 -0.40 -3.40 -19.97
CA GLY A 29 0.73 -3.30 -20.90
C GLY A 29 2.06 -3.48 -20.19
N ASP A 30 3.15 -3.59 -20.94
CA ASP A 30 4.47 -3.81 -20.34
C ASP A 30 4.90 -2.63 -19.44
N ALA A 31 4.61 -1.39 -19.86
CA ALA A 31 4.84 -0.22 -19.02
C ALA A 31 4.00 -0.19 -17.72
N ASP A 32 2.79 -0.78 -17.72
CA ASP A 32 2.01 -0.95 -16.49
C ASP A 32 2.68 -1.96 -15.55
N LYS A 33 3.15 -3.08 -16.10
CA LYS A 33 3.82 -4.15 -15.34
C LYS A 33 5.12 -3.65 -14.71
N ASP A 34 5.94 -2.94 -15.49
CA ASP A 34 7.22 -2.39 -15.02
C ASP A 34 7.00 -1.34 -13.93
N ALA A 35 6.06 -0.42 -14.12
CA ALA A 35 5.69 0.57 -13.11
C ALA A 35 5.12 -0.09 -11.84
N ALA A 36 4.29 -1.12 -12.01
CA ALA A 36 3.74 -1.87 -10.90
C ALA A 36 4.83 -2.62 -10.13
N TRP A 37 5.80 -3.21 -10.81
CA TRP A 37 6.94 -3.89 -10.21
C TRP A 37 7.78 -2.92 -9.36
N GLU A 38 8.12 -1.74 -9.89
CA GLU A 38 8.87 -0.73 -9.12
C GLU A 38 8.12 -0.31 -7.85
N MET A 39 6.82 -0.01 -7.96
CA MET A 39 6.02 0.39 -6.79
C MET A 39 5.81 -0.78 -5.82
N TYR A 40 5.71 -2.00 -6.34
CA TYR A 40 5.60 -3.22 -5.56
C TYR A 40 6.83 -3.41 -4.66
N ILE A 41 8.04 -3.31 -5.23
CA ILE A 41 9.30 -3.39 -4.48
C ILE A 41 9.40 -2.28 -3.43
N GLU A 42 9.02 -1.06 -3.79
CA GLU A 42 8.97 0.05 -2.84
C GLU A 42 8.06 -0.28 -1.64
N LEU A 43 6.87 -0.82 -1.86
CA LEU A 43 5.97 -1.17 -0.76
C LEU A 43 6.42 -2.39 0.05
N LEU A 44 7.06 -3.38 -0.58
CA LEU A 44 7.57 -4.57 0.12
C LEU A 44 8.71 -4.25 1.09
N THR A 45 9.60 -3.34 0.70
CA THR A 45 10.85 -3.07 1.42
C THR A 45 10.73 -1.94 2.44
N ARG A 46 9.58 -1.26 2.48
CA ARG A 46 9.32 -0.18 3.43
C ARG A 46 8.77 -0.72 4.74
N ILE A 47 9.39 -0.28 5.83
CA ILE A 47 8.94 -0.51 7.21
C ILE A 47 7.45 -0.17 7.40
N THR A 48 6.88 0.76 6.62
CA THR A 48 5.46 1.13 6.71
C THR A 48 4.48 0.03 6.34
N THR A 49 4.87 -1.05 5.66
CA THR A 49 3.98 -2.20 5.39
C THR A 49 4.24 -3.37 6.34
N GLN A 50 5.35 -3.33 7.09
CA GLN A 50 5.68 -4.30 8.12
C GLN A 50 5.11 -3.84 9.46
N SER A 51 4.54 -4.78 10.22
CA SER A 51 4.01 -4.47 11.55
C SER A 51 5.20 -4.23 12.47
N LEU A 52 5.54 -2.96 12.71
CA LEU A 52 6.42 -2.63 13.84
C LEU A 52 5.71 -3.05 15.12
N ASP A 53 6.46 -3.61 16.06
CA ASP A 53 5.95 -3.87 17.40
C ASP A 53 5.45 -2.55 18.02
N THR A 54 4.46 -2.62 18.88
CA THR A 54 3.83 -1.42 19.48
C THR A 54 4.80 -0.56 20.30
N ALA A 55 5.96 -1.13 20.66
CA ALA A 55 7.05 -0.45 21.36
C ALA A 55 8.10 0.18 20.44
N ASP A 56 8.13 -0.20 19.16
CA ASP A 56 9.19 0.21 18.22
C ASP A 56 8.71 1.30 17.25
N GLY A 57 9.67 2.14 16.84
CA GLY A 57 9.47 3.24 15.90
C GLY A 57 8.77 4.46 16.48
N ASP A 58 9.00 5.61 15.83
CA ASP A 58 8.39 6.89 16.15
C ASP A 58 7.30 7.26 15.13
N GLU A 59 6.18 7.81 15.61
CA GLU A 59 5.01 8.12 14.80
C GLU A 59 5.31 9.16 13.69
N LYS A 60 6.26 10.08 13.90
CA LYS A 60 6.68 11.04 12.87
C LYS A 60 7.39 10.33 11.72
N THR A 61 8.28 9.40 12.04
CA THR A 61 9.00 8.60 11.02
C THR A 61 8.01 7.76 10.20
N ALA A 62 7.02 7.15 10.85
CA ALA A 62 5.96 6.42 10.14
C ALA A 62 5.16 7.34 9.21
N LEU A 63 4.75 8.52 9.70
CA LEU A 63 4.03 9.51 8.89
C LEU A 63 4.84 9.99 7.68
N ASP A 64 6.13 10.25 7.87
CA ASP A 64 7.03 10.70 6.81
C ASP A 64 7.25 9.61 5.75
N SER A 65 7.40 8.35 6.17
CA SER A 65 7.51 7.22 5.25
C SER A 65 6.23 7.07 4.41
N ILE A 66 5.04 7.16 5.02
CA ILE A 66 3.76 7.15 4.28
C ILE A 66 3.67 8.34 3.32
N TYR A 67 4.06 9.54 3.75
CA TYR A 67 4.05 10.73 2.90
C TYR A 67 4.98 10.59 1.69
N SER A 68 6.13 9.93 1.86
CA SER A 68 7.10 9.73 0.78
C SER A 68 6.59 8.83 -0.36
N LEU A 69 5.47 8.11 -0.18
CA LEU A 69 4.80 7.42 -1.29
C LEU A 69 4.33 8.38 -2.39
N PHE A 70 3.97 9.63 -2.06
CA PHE A 70 3.59 10.62 -3.06
C PHE A 70 4.70 10.94 -4.07
N PRO A 71 5.91 11.40 -3.66
CA PRO A 71 7.00 11.63 -4.60
C PRO A 71 7.45 10.34 -5.30
N THR A 72 7.52 9.20 -4.61
CA THR A 72 7.89 7.91 -5.22
C THR A 72 6.96 7.55 -6.36
N THR A 73 5.64 7.48 -6.11
CA THR A 73 4.66 7.14 -7.13
C THR A 73 4.67 8.14 -8.29
N ARG A 74 4.82 9.45 -8.03
CA ARG A 74 4.94 10.45 -9.10
C ARG A 74 6.18 10.25 -9.96
N SER A 75 7.29 9.82 -9.37
CA SER A 75 8.52 9.51 -10.10
C SER A 75 8.28 8.35 -11.07
N ILE A 76 7.70 7.26 -10.57
CA ILE A 76 7.38 6.06 -11.37
C ILE A 76 6.44 6.42 -12.53
N ILE A 77 5.34 7.15 -12.26
CA ILE A 77 4.40 7.59 -13.30
C ILE A 77 5.10 8.45 -14.37
N LYS A 78 6.01 9.35 -13.96
CA LYS A 78 6.74 10.21 -14.91
C LYS A 78 7.75 9.43 -15.75
N GLN A 79 8.39 8.43 -15.16
CA GLN A 79 9.39 7.57 -15.81
C GLN A 79 8.75 6.71 -16.91
N HIS A 80 7.63 6.05 -16.60
CA HIS A 80 6.93 5.16 -17.54
C HIS A 80 5.95 5.90 -18.46
N GLY A 81 5.60 7.14 -18.09
CA GLY A 81 4.75 8.02 -18.90
C GLY A 81 3.36 7.45 -19.15
N ARG A 82 2.74 7.93 -20.23
CA ARG A 82 1.34 7.65 -20.59
C ARG A 82 1.04 6.18 -20.89
N ASP A 83 2.06 5.37 -21.13
CA ASP A 83 1.90 3.96 -21.49
C ASP A 83 1.63 3.09 -20.24
N SER A 84 1.87 3.61 -19.02
CA SER A 84 1.50 2.98 -17.74
C SER A 84 0.12 3.43 -17.23
N LEU A 85 -0.88 3.42 -18.11
CA LEU A 85 -2.19 4.04 -17.83
C LEU A 85 -2.97 3.34 -16.71
N GLN A 86 -2.97 2.00 -16.65
CA GLN A 86 -3.73 1.27 -15.63
C GLN A 86 -3.07 1.40 -14.26
N PHE A 87 -1.73 1.32 -14.21
CA PHE A 87 -0.96 1.63 -13.01
C PHE A 87 -1.25 3.05 -12.53
N THR A 88 -1.17 4.03 -13.44
CA THR A 88 -1.40 5.44 -13.11
C THR A 88 -2.81 5.67 -12.54
N LYS A 89 -3.84 5.07 -13.12
CA LYS A 89 -5.22 5.15 -12.61
C LYS A 89 -5.30 4.62 -11.18
N LEU A 90 -4.82 3.40 -10.94
CA LEU A 90 -4.84 2.79 -9.61
C LEU A 90 -4.07 3.63 -8.60
N ALA A 91 -2.85 4.04 -8.94
CA ALA A 91 -1.95 4.75 -8.07
C ALA A 91 -2.52 6.12 -7.65
N ILE A 92 -3.11 6.88 -8.59
CA ILE A 92 -3.76 8.17 -8.30
C ILE A 92 -4.95 7.98 -7.34
N ILE A 93 -5.75 6.94 -7.54
CA ILE A 93 -6.90 6.64 -6.68
C ILE A 93 -6.42 6.32 -5.25
N VAL A 94 -5.44 5.42 -5.11
CA VAL A 94 -4.87 5.04 -3.81
C VAL A 94 -4.24 6.24 -3.10
N LEU A 95 -3.42 7.02 -3.79
CA LEU A 95 -2.80 8.22 -3.22
C LEU A 95 -3.85 9.22 -2.71
N ASN A 96 -4.92 9.46 -3.46
CA ASN A 96 -5.88 10.51 -3.13
C ASN A 96 -6.99 10.08 -2.18
N GLN A 97 -7.42 8.82 -2.22
CA GLN A 97 -8.57 8.35 -1.44
C GLN A 97 -8.15 7.57 -0.19
N ILE A 98 -6.97 6.94 -0.20
CA ILE A 98 -6.47 6.15 0.92
C ILE A 98 -5.39 6.94 1.69
N ILE A 99 -4.32 7.35 1.00
CA ILE A 99 -3.13 7.91 1.67
C ILE A 99 -3.31 9.39 2.04
N ARG A 100 -3.93 10.20 1.17
CA ARG A 100 -4.12 11.65 1.40
C ARG A 100 -4.94 11.96 2.65
N PRO A 101 -6.10 11.33 2.93
CA PRO A 101 -6.87 11.65 4.13
C PRO A 101 -6.06 11.39 5.41
N PHE A 102 -5.35 10.27 5.47
CA PHE A 102 -4.47 9.92 6.59
C PHE A 102 -3.36 10.95 6.78
N THR A 103 -2.58 11.21 5.73
CA THR A 103 -1.44 12.13 5.79
C THR A 103 -1.88 13.57 6.08
N ALA A 104 -2.99 14.04 5.51
CA ALA A 104 -3.51 15.38 5.77
C ALA A 104 -3.93 15.57 7.23
N LYS A 105 -4.65 14.59 7.80
CA LYS A 105 -5.07 14.61 9.20
C LYS A 105 -3.85 14.65 10.12
N TRP A 106 -2.95 13.69 9.95
CA TRP A 106 -1.84 13.48 10.88
C TRP A 106 -0.70 14.47 10.70
N HIS A 107 -0.52 15.05 9.52
CA HIS A 107 0.40 16.17 9.35
C HIS A 107 -0.01 17.37 10.21
N ARG A 108 -1.30 17.76 10.17
CA ARG A 108 -1.81 18.86 10.99
C ARG A 108 -1.66 18.55 12.49
N LEU A 109 -2.01 17.34 12.91
CA LEU A 109 -1.92 16.91 14.32
C LEU A 109 -0.46 16.82 14.79
N SER A 110 0.45 16.33 13.94
CA SER A 110 1.88 16.26 14.22
C SER A 110 2.48 17.65 14.46
N VAL A 111 2.12 18.63 13.62
CA VAL A 111 2.56 20.03 13.79
C VAL A 111 2.03 20.63 15.10
N SER A 112 0.85 20.23 15.57
CA SER A 112 0.32 20.64 16.88
C SER A 112 0.83 19.82 18.07
N GLY A 113 1.84 18.97 17.89
CA GLY A 113 2.46 18.20 18.97
C GLY A 113 1.70 16.95 19.41
N ALA A 114 0.81 16.40 18.57
CA ALA A 114 -0.02 15.24 18.95
C ALA A 114 0.79 14.00 19.37
N PHE A 115 2.02 13.84 18.88
CA PHE A 115 2.86 12.70 19.26
C PHE A 115 3.49 12.82 20.66
N ALA A 116 3.32 13.94 21.36
CA ALA A 116 3.63 14.04 22.78
C ALA A 116 2.51 13.49 23.69
N ASP A 117 1.30 13.31 23.14
CA ASP A 117 0.13 12.80 23.87
C ASP A 117 -0.05 11.29 23.61
N THR A 118 0.05 10.49 24.67
CA THR A 118 -0.13 9.04 24.62
C THR A 118 -1.46 8.60 24.01
N ALA A 119 -2.56 9.31 24.26
CA ALA A 119 -3.86 8.98 23.69
C ALA A 119 -3.88 9.21 22.17
N GLN A 120 -3.30 10.32 21.71
CA GLN A 120 -3.19 10.61 20.28
C GLN A 120 -2.24 9.65 19.56
N ARG A 121 -1.14 9.23 20.19
CA ARG A 121 -0.25 8.18 19.65
C ARG A 121 -1.00 6.86 19.46
N LEU A 122 -1.84 6.46 20.42
CA LEU A 122 -2.64 5.25 20.30
C LEU A 122 -3.63 5.34 19.12
N VAL A 123 -4.29 6.48 18.96
CA VAL A 123 -5.20 6.72 17.82
C VAL A 123 -4.42 6.70 16.49
N PHE A 124 -3.22 7.29 16.43
CA PHE A 124 -2.35 7.21 15.26
C PHE A 124 -2.02 5.77 14.89
N ARG A 125 -1.60 4.96 15.86
CA ARG A 125 -1.22 3.56 15.62
C ARG A 125 -2.42 2.72 15.17
N GLN A 126 -3.62 2.95 15.72
CA GLN A 126 -4.84 2.27 15.26
C GLN A 126 -5.18 2.63 13.81
N GLU A 127 -5.13 3.91 13.45
CA GLU A 127 -5.40 4.34 12.07
C GLU A 127 -4.30 3.92 11.10
N LEU A 128 -3.05 3.89 11.55
CA LEU A 128 -1.93 3.36 10.77
C LEU A 128 -2.13 1.88 10.48
N ALA A 129 -2.54 1.07 11.46
CA ALA A 129 -2.82 -0.35 11.24
C ALA A 129 -3.94 -0.59 10.20
N ALA A 130 -4.98 0.26 10.22
CA ALA A 130 -6.02 0.23 9.20
C ALA A 130 -5.47 0.59 7.80
N LEU A 131 -4.68 1.67 7.71
CA LEU A 131 -4.01 2.07 6.48
C LEU A 131 -3.08 0.97 5.95
N GLN A 132 -2.34 0.30 6.83
CA GLN A 132 -1.45 -0.81 6.47
C GLN A 132 -2.21 -2.00 5.88
N ALA A 133 -3.44 -2.26 6.33
CA ALA A 133 -4.28 -3.28 5.71
C ALA A 133 -4.67 -2.90 4.27
N ASP A 134 -4.99 -1.63 4.01
CA ASP A 134 -5.24 -1.12 2.65
C ASP A 134 -3.98 -1.16 1.78
N LEU A 135 -2.82 -0.77 2.33
CA LEU A 135 -1.56 -0.80 1.60
C LEU A 135 -1.13 -2.22 1.25
N ARG A 136 -1.35 -3.22 2.12
CA ARG A 136 -1.10 -4.63 1.79
C ARG A 136 -1.99 -5.12 0.64
N ARG A 137 -3.27 -4.72 0.61
CA ARG A 137 -4.14 -4.99 -0.55
C ARG A 137 -3.60 -4.36 -1.82
N TYR A 138 -3.15 -3.10 -1.73
CA TYR A 138 -2.56 -2.41 -2.86
C TYR A 138 -1.26 -3.07 -3.35
N THR A 139 -0.38 -3.50 -2.44
CA THR A 139 0.83 -4.28 -2.76
C THR A 139 0.47 -5.55 -3.53
N GLY A 140 -0.53 -6.31 -3.08
CA GLY A 140 -0.97 -7.50 -3.81
C GLY A 140 -1.55 -7.19 -5.19
N MET A 141 -2.33 -6.11 -5.33
CA MET A 141 -2.80 -5.62 -6.64
C MET A 141 -1.64 -5.29 -7.58
N LEU A 142 -0.57 -4.67 -7.07
CA LEU A 142 0.62 -4.36 -7.86
C LEU A 142 1.38 -5.64 -8.24
N GLY A 143 1.47 -6.62 -7.34
CA GLY A 143 2.05 -7.93 -7.66
C GLY A 143 1.31 -8.64 -8.80
N GLU A 144 -0.02 -8.67 -8.74
CA GLU A 144 -0.85 -9.21 -9.84
C GLU A 144 -0.67 -8.40 -11.13
N MET A 145 -0.63 -7.06 -11.05
CA MET A 145 -0.41 -6.20 -12.21
C MET A 145 0.96 -6.46 -12.84
N ALA A 146 2.01 -6.65 -12.04
CA ALA A 146 3.36 -6.94 -12.47
C ALA A 146 3.56 -8.39 -12.95
N GLY A 147 2.57 -9.27 -12.76
CA GLY A 147 2.66 -10.69 -13.13
C GLY A 147 3.50 -11.53 -12.17
N VAL A 148 3.72 -11.07 -10.94
CA VAL A 148 4.37 -11.84 -9.87
C VAL A 148 3.29 -12.49 -9.00
N GLU A 149 3.07 -13.80 -9.23
CA GLU A 149 2.03 -14.58 -8.57
C GLU A 149 2.36 -14.97 -7.11
N ALA A 150 3.66 -15.03 -6.78
CA ALA A 150 4.12 -15.25 -5.41
C ALA A 150 4.24 -13.90 -4.70
N ASP A 151 3.37 -13.67 -3.71
CA ASP A 151 3.51 -12.52 -2.83
C ASP A 151 4.84 -12.65 -2.08
N LEU A 152 5.84 -11.86 -2.48
CA LEU A 152 7.16 -11.84 -1.84
C LEU A 152 7.08 -11.44 -0.36
N LEU A 153 5.95 -10.90 0.13
CA LEU A 153 5.68 -10.76 1.57
C LEU A 153 5.71 -12.13 2.30
N LEU A 154 5.45 -13.23 1.59
CA LEU A 154 5.54 -14.58 2.14
C LEU A 154 6.99 -15.05 2.34
N LEU A 155 7.99 -14.38 1.75
CA LEU A 155 9.40 -14.72 1.96
C LEU A 155 9.85 -14.52 3.42
N GLU A 156 9.20 -13.62 4.16
CA GLU A 156 9.48 -13.39 5.58
C GLU A 156 8.81 -14.43 6.50
N GLN A 157 7.88 -15.25 5.97
CA GLN A 157 7.30 -16.37 6.71
C GLN A 157 8.26 -17.57 6.73
N ALA A 158 9.42 -17.40 7.36
CA ALA A 158 10.33 -18.49 7.66
C ALA A 158 9.71 -19.41 8.74
N GLU A 159 9.33 -20.62 8.32
CA GLU A 159 9.25 -21.86 9.12
C GLU A 159 8.85 -21.75 10.62
N THR A 160 7.61 -21.36 10.94
CA THR A 160 7.00 -21.78 12.22
C THR A 160 6.21 -23.08 12.05
N SER A 161 6.87 -24.11 11.50
CA SER A 161 6.33 -25.48 11.47
C SER A 161 7.46 -26.50 11.39
N ASN A 162 8.31 -26.57 12.40
CA ASN A 162 9.16 -27.75 12.66
C ASN A 162 9.65 -27.81 14.12
N ALA A 163 8.76 -27.51 15.07
CA ALA A 163 8.99 -27.76 16.49
C ALA A 163 7.89 -28.68 17.04
N ASP A 164 7.65 -29.82 16.39
CA ASP A 164 6.93 -30.93 17.02
C ASP A 164 7.13 -32.28 16.29
N VAL A 165 8.38 -32.63 16.00
CA VAL A 165 8.74 -34.04 15.80
C VAL A 165 10.12 -34.25 16.41
N THR A 166 10.24 -35.28 17.25
CA THR A 166 11.39 -35.63 18.13
C THR A 166 11.29 -34.90 19.48
N VAL A 167 10.81 -35.52 20.56
CA VAL A 167 11.52 -36.59 21.28
C VAL A 167 10.55 -37.68 21.78
N ARG A 168 11.05 -38.90 21.75
CA ARG A 168 10.48 -40.13 22.33
C ARG A 168 10.35 -40.09 23.84
#